data_AF-A0A661Z393-F1
#
_entry.id   AF-A0A661Z393-F1
#
_cell.length_a   1.000
_cell.length_b   1.000
_cell.length_c   1.000
_cell.angle_alpha   90.00
_cell.angle_beta   90.00
_cell.angle_gamma   90.00
#
_symmetry.space_group_name_H-M   'P 1'
#
loop_
_entity.id
_entity.type
_entity.pdbx_description
1 polymer ?
#
loop_
_entity_poly.entity_id
_entity_poly.type
_entity_poly.pdbx_seq_one_letter_code
_entity_poly.pdbx_strand_id
1 'polypeptide(L)'
;SFEQNPNDVGSYRFLENGIQKAVYSFNYNRTESFLDYYKIDEIETKLLELKLDNVRIMDVVKSNIIEQIDDINNGIKLWKLFIILALMFLIFELLLLRFSK
;
A
#
# COMPACT_ATOMS: atom_id res chain seq x y z
N SER A 1 18.45 41.71 21.47
CA SER A 1 18.59 40.27 21.22
C SER A 1 17.28 39.77 20.63
N PHE A 2 17.31 39.16 19.45
CA PHE A 2 16.14 38.72 18.66
C PHE A 2 15.53 37.39 19.16
N GLU A 3 15.63 37.08 20.46
CA GLU A 3 15.39 35.72 20.97
C GLU A 3 13.93 35.39 21.32
N GLN A 4 12.98 36.29 21.09
CA GLN A 4 11.56 36.01 21.35
C GLN A 4 10.74 36.22 20.08
N ASN A 5 10.40 35.11 19.42
CA ASN A 5 9.39 35.11 18.37
C ASN A 5 7.99 35.23 19.00
N PRO A 6 7.06 35.97 18.36
CA PRO A 6 5.68 36.06 18.84
C PRO A 6 5.00 34.69 18.77
N ASN A 7 4.18 34.37 19.78
CA ASN A 7 3.43 33.10 19.84
C ASN A 7 2.06 33.14 19.15
N ASP A 8 1.62 34.33 18.74
CA ASP A 8 0.32 34.54 18.10
C ASP A 8 0.44 34.70 16.59
N VAL A 9 -0.63 34.32 15.87
CA VAL A 9 -0.72 34.50 14.42
C VAL A 9 -0.97 35.97 14.10
N GLY A 10 -0.15 36.56 13.25
CA GLY A 10 -0.34 37.95 12.85
C GLY A 10 0.83 38.56 12.09
N SER A 11 0.62 39.79 11.63
CA SER A 11 1.64 40.62 10.99
C SER A 11 2.23 41.60 11.99
N TYR A 12 3.54 41.55 12.16
CA TYR A 12 4.31 42.35 13.10
C TYR A 12 5.20 43.32 12.32
N ARG A 13 5.24 44.57 12.80
CA ARG A 13 6.07 45.62 12.20
C ARG A 13 7.35 45.78 13.00
N PHE A 14 8.48 45.69 12.32
CA PHE A 14 9.77 45.98 12.90
C PHE A 14 10.07 47.47 12.74
N LEU A 15 10.15 48.16 13.88
CA LEU A 15 10.45 49.58 13.98
C LEU A 15 11.83 49.76 14.59
N GLU A 16 12.68 50.55 13.94
CA GLU A 16 13.96 51.00 14.50
C GLU A 16 13.93 52.53 14.56
N ASN A 17 14.13 53.10 15.75
CA ASN A 17 14.00 54.54 16.01
C ASN A 17 12.68 55.15 15.49
N GLY A 18 11.58 54.40 15.58
CA GLY A 18 10.25 54.83 15.13
C GLY A 18 10.02 54.74 13.62
N ILE A 19 11.03 54.34 12.83
CA ILE A 19 10.90 54.15 11.38
C ILE A 19 10.68 52.66 11.10
N GLN A 20 9.64 52.35 10.34
CA GLN A 20 9.35 50.99 9.91
C GLN A 20 10.39 50.52 8.89
N LYS A 21 11.11 49.44 9.22
CA LYS A 21 12.11 48.84 8.32
C LYS A 21 11.64 47.56 7.65
N ALA A 22 10.79 46.78 8.31
CA ALA A 22 10.28 45.53 7.76
C ALA A 22 8.93 45.15 8.36
N VAL A 23 8.19 44.31 7.64
CA VAL A 23 6.96 43.67 8.12
C VAL A 23 7.20 42.17 8.05
N TYR A 24 6.95 41.49 9.17
CA TYR A 24 7.05 40.04 9.28
C TYR A 24 5.67 39.47 9.56
N SER A 25 5.24 38.49 8.77
CA SER A 25 3.99 37.79 9.00
C SER A 25 4.29 36.40 9.54
N PHE A 26 3.80 36.11 10.73
CA PHE A 26 3.95 34.81 11.37
C PHE A 26 2.63 34.06 11.29
N ASN A 27 2.59 33.01 10.48
CA ASN A 27 1.46 32.10 10.38
C ASN A 27 1.76 30.83 11.20
N TYR A 28 1.54 30.91 12.51
CA TYR A 28 1.63 29.76 13.41
C TYR A 28 0.32 28.97 13.41
N ASN A 29 -0.05 28.36 12.28
CA ASN A 29 -1.05 27.31 12.31
C ASN A 29 -0.38 25.96 12.64
N ARG A 30 -0.36 25.57 13.92
CA ARG A 30 0.13 24.24 14.36
C ARG A 30 -0.84 23.10 14.03
N THR A 31 -1.90 23.36 13.27
CA THR A 31 -2.97 22.42 12.93
C THR A 31 -2.90 21.90 11.49
N GLU A 32 -1.89 22.31 10.71
CA GLU A 32 -1.84 21.97 9.27
C GLU A 32 -1.43 20.51 9.01
N SER A 33 -0.87 19.83 10.01
CA SER A 33 -0.54 18.40 9.94
C SER A 33 -1.01 17.65 11.18
N PHE A 34 -2.34 17.56 11.36
CA PHE A 34 -2.89 16.45 12.13
C PHE A 34 -2.58 15.16 11.37
N LEU A 35 -1.48 14.53 11.75
CA LEU A 35 -0.96 13.32 11.15
C LEU A 35 -1.59 12.13 11.88
N ASP A 36 -2.92 12.04 11.82
CA ASP A 36 -3.65 10.89 12.33
C ASP A 36 -3.43 9.74 11.36
N TYR A 37 -2.43 8.92 11.66
CA TYR A 37 -2.18 7.67 10.96
C TYR A 37 -3.08 6.59 11.54
N TYR A 38 -3.83 5.94 10.66
CA TYR A 38 -4.52 4.72 11.04
C TYR A 38 -3.51 3.64 11.43
N LYS A 39 -3.75 2.99 12.56
CA LYS A 39 -3.04 1.75 12.90
C LYS A 39 -3.56 0.62 12.03
N ILE A 40 -2.72 -0.41 11.81
CA ILE A 40 -3.08 -1.59 11.03
C ILE A 40 -4.40 -2.22 11.54
N ASP A 41 -4.57 -2.31 12.86
CA ASP A 41 -5.77 -2.81 13.52
C ASP A 41 -7.05 -2.02 13.18
N GLU A 42 -6.92 -0.69 12.98
CA GLU A 42 -8.04 0.18 12.60
C GLU A 42 -8.41 -0.01 11.12
N ILE A 43 -7.42 -0.32 10.28
CA ILE A 43 -7.64 -0.65 8.87
C ILE A 43 -8.34 -2.01 8.76
N GLU A 44 -7.91 -3.02 9.52
CA GLU A 44 -8.58 -4.33 9.59
C GLU A 44 -10.04 -4.20 10.01
N THR A 45 -10.29 -3.42 11.07
CA THR A 45 -11.66 -3.18 11.57
C THR A 45 -12.54 -2.52 10.52
N LYS A 46 -12.02 -1.49 9.80
CA LYS A 46 -12.76 -0.84 8.71
C LYS A 46 -12.99 -1.74 7.51
N LEU A 47 -12.05 -2.63 7.17
CA LEU A 47 -12.22 -3.59 6.06
C LEU A 47 -13.31 -4.62 6.37
N LEU A 48 -13.41 -5.07 7.63
CA LEU A 48 -14.47 -5.96 8.10
C LEU A 48 -15.84 -5.27 8.07
N GLU A 49 -15.93 -4.01 8.51
CA GLU A 49 -17.17 -3.23 8.45
C GLU A 49 -17.67 -3.04 7.01
N LEU A 50 -16.74 -2.81 6.08
CA LEU A 50 -17.04 -2.60 4.66
C LEU A 50 -17.22 -3.90 3.87
N LYS A 51 -17.06 -5.08 4.49
CA LYS A 51 -17.16 -6.41 3.85
C LYS A 51 -16.28 -6.56 2.60
N LEU A 52 -15.08 -5.98 2.61
CA LEU A 52 -14.13 -6.17 1.51
C LEU A 52 -13.30 -7.44 1.71
N ASP A 53 -13.88 -8.58 1.36
CA ASP A 53 -13.19 -9.89 1.43
C ASP A 53 -12.03 -10.02 0.42
N ASN A 54 -11.93 -9.09 -0.53
CA ASN A 54 -10.90 -9.07 -1.57
C ASN A 54 -9.64 -8.27 -1.17
N VAL A 55 -9.62 -7.68 0.03
CA VAL A 55 -8.47 -6.89 0.50
C VAL A 55 -7.73 -7.68 1.56
N ARG A 56 -6.48 -8.02 1.27
CA ARG A 56 -5.59 -8.71 2.20
C ARG A 56 -4.51 -7.74 2.68
N ILE A 57 -4.51 -7.45 3.98
CA ILE A 57 -3.43 -6.70 4.61
C ILE A 57 -2.23 -7.65 4.75
N MET A 58 -1.07 -7.22 4.23
CA MET A 58 0.17 -7.98 4.30
C MET A 58 1.18 -7.21 5.16
N ASP A 59 1.66 -7.85 6.22
CA ASP A 59 2.73 -7.30 7.04
C ASP A 59 4.08 -7.56 6.37
N VAL A 60 4.67 -6.50 5.82
CA VAL A 60 5.90 -6.56 5.01
C VAL A 60 7.17 -6.59 5.89
N VAL A 61 7.04 -6.65 7.22
CA VAL A 61 8.19 -6.53 8.13
C VAL A 61 9.02 -7.82 8.21
N LYS A 62 8.50 -9.00 7.82
CA LYS A 62 9.28 -10.25 7.89
C LYS A 62 9.12 -11.10 6.64
N SER A 63 10.14 -11.00 5.79
CA SER A 63 10.66 -11.99 4.84
C SER A 63 9.66 -12.70 3.92
N ASN A 64 9.95 -12.61 2.63
CA ASN A 64 9.42 -13.44 1.56
C ASN A 64 7.99 -13.14 1.10
N ILE A 65 7.79 -11.87 0.74
CA ILE A 65 6.66 -11.40 -0.10
C ILE A 65 6.43 -12.35 -1.29
N ILE A 66 7.51 -12.87 -1.88
CA ILE A 66 7.45 -13.79 -3.02
C ILE A 66 6.77 -15.12 -2.66
N GLU A 67 7.08 -15.72 -1.50
CA GLU A 67 6.43 -16.97 -1.08
C GLU A 67 4.96 -16.78 -0.70
N GLN A 68 4.62 -15.66 -0.03
CA GLN A 68 3.23 -15.37 0.33
C GLN A 68 2.38 -15.07 -0.92
N ILE A 69 2.95 -14.41 -1.92
CA ILE A 69 2.30 -14.20 -3.22
C ILE A 69 2.16 -15.52 -3.97
N ASP A 70 3.14 -16.43 -3.90
CA ASP A 70 3.04 -17.74 -4.52
C ASP A 70 1.91 -18.55 -3.88
N ASP A 71 1.75 -18.54 -2.55
CA ASP A 71 0.63 -19.20 -1.86
C ASP A 71 -0.75 -18.62 -2.24
N ILE A 72 -0.84 -17.32 -2.52
CA ILE A 72 -2.08 -16.66 -2.97
C ILE A 72 -2.37 -16.96 -4.45
N ASN A 73 -1.33 -16.97 -5.29
CA ASN A 73 -1.45 -17.17 -6.73
C ASN A 73 -1.35 -18.64 -7.16
N ASN A 74 -1.08 -19.56 -6.23
CA ASN A 74 -1.18 -21.01 -6.41
C ASN A 74 -2.65 -21.46 -6.53
N GLY A 75 -3.47 -20.70 -7.26
CA GLY A 75 -4.66 -21.21 -7.91
C GLY A 75 -4.32 -22.49 -8.68
N ILE A 76 -5.30 -23.39 -8.77
CA ILE A 76 -5.16 -24.76 -9.25
C ILE A 76 -4.18 -24.82 -10.44
N LYS A 77 -3.06 -25.55 -10.28
CA LYS A 77 -1.99 -25.68 -11.30
C LYS A 77 -2.48 -26.53 -12.49
N LEU A 78 -3.39 -25.97 -13.28
CA LEU A 78 -4.03 -26.61 -14.45
C LEU A 78 -3.03 -26.96 -15.55
N TRP A 79 -1.87 -26.30 -15.60
CA TRP A 79 -0.81 -26.62 -16.57
C TRP A 79 -0.31 -28.07 -16.42
N LYS A 80 -0.22 -28.58 -15.18
CA LYS A 80 0.16 -29.98 -14.94
C LYS A 80 -0.91 -30.95 -15.48
N LEU A 81 -2.19 -30.57 -15.36
CA LEU A 81 -3.30 -31.33 -15.92
C LEU A 81 -3.24 -31.36 -17.45
N PHE A 82 -2.95 -30.22 -18.10
CA PHE A 82 -2.79 -30.16 -19.56
C PHE A 82 -1.66 -31.06 -20.07
N ILE A 83 -0.53 -31.12 -19.35
CA ILE A 83 0.59 -32.02 -19.71
C ILE A 83 0.16 -33.48 -19.63
N ILE A 84 -0.52 -33.88 -18.54
CA ILE A 84 -1.00 -35.26 -18.36
C ILE A 84 -2.00 -35.64 -19.45
N LEU A 85 -2.95 -34.76 -19.77
CA LEU A 85 -3.94 -35.00 -20.81
C LEU A 85 -3.29 -35.11 -22.20
N ALA A 86 -2.31 -34.28 -22.52
CA ALA A 86 -1.57 -34.35 -23.79
C ALA A 86 -0.83 -35.68 -23.93
N LEU A 87 -0.14 -36.13 -22.88
CA LEU A 87 0.53 -37.43 -22.84
C LEU A 87 -0.46 -38.59 -23.03
N MET A 88 -1.63 -38.51 -22.39
CA MET A 88 -2.68 -39.51 -22.51
C MET A 88 -3.23 -39.60 -23.93
N PHE A 89 -3.50 -38.46 -24.59
CA PHE A 89 -3.97 -38.44 -25.98
C PHE A 89 -2.93 -38.99 -26.96
N LEU A 90 -1.65 -38.71 -26.74
CA LEU A 90 -0.57 -39.26 -27.57
C LEU A 90 -0.51 -40.79 -27.47
N ILE A 91 -0.64 -41.35 -26.26
CA ILE A 91 -0.71 -42.81 -26.08
C ILE A 91 -1.96 -43.37 -26.77
N PHE A 92 -3.09 -42.68 -26.65
CA PHE A 92 -4.35 -43.11 -27.29
C PHE A 92 -4.25 -43.11 -28.81
N GLU A 93 -3.61 -42.09 -29.39
CA GLU A 93 -3.33 -41.99 -30.83
C GLU A 93 -2.50 -43.19 -31.31
N LEU A 94 -1.43 -43.54 -30.59
CA LEU A 94 -0.59 -44.70 -30.90
C LEU A 94 -1.36 -46.02 -30.80
N LEU A 95 -2.23 -46.17 -29.80
CA LEU A 95 -3.09 -47.35 -29.66
C LEU A 95 -4.09 -47.46 -30.82
N LEU A 96 -4.77 -46.36 -31.17
CA LEU A 96 -5.70 -46.32 -32.29
C LEU A 96 -5.02 -46.66 -33.62
N LEU A 97 -3.84 -46.12 -33.88
CA LEU A 97 -3.04 -46.44 -35.07
C LEU A 97 -2.61 -47.91 -35.12
N ARG A 98 -2.34 -48.53 -33.96
CA ARG A 98 -1.92 -49.93 -33.88
C ARG A 98 -3.08 -50.91 -34.01
N PHE A 99 -4.25 -50.58 -33.48
CA PHE A 99 -5.45 -51.42 -33.57
C PHE A 99 -6.27 -51.20 -34.85
N SER A 100 -6.12 -50.06 -35.52
CA SER A 100 -6.73 -49.78 -36.83
C SER A 100 -5.89 -50.29 -38.02
N LYS A 101 -4.82 -51.04 -37.74
CA LYS A 101 -4.08 -51.84 -38.71
C LYS A 101 -4.40 -53.31 -38.48
#